data_AF-A0A7S4U6P7-F1
#
_entry.id   AF-A0A7S4U6P7-F1
#
_cell.length_a   1.000
_cell.length_b   1.000
_cell.length_c   1.000
_cell.angle_alpha   90.00
_cell.angle_beta   90.00
_cell.angle_gamma   90.00
#
_symmetry.space_group_name_H-M   'P 1'
#
loop_
_entity.id
_entity.type
_entity.pdbx_description
1 polymer ?
#
loop_
_entity_poly.entity_id
_entity_poly.type
_entity_poly.pdbx_seq_one_letter_code
_entity_poly.pdbx_strand_id
1 'polypeptide(L)'
;IFCTMQSLFESVWTKHVIHKWGPQVQHFDLLSLIAFAVRGQCDDQARIQLQNLEAKGICRIRDDGHVEIPYFLFRLAAQPMAGVRLTPAREALVQNLGFLRDYIDSALYSLAPWQQWELFGACFFSLRVNANLILGESSVPFTKLIPHTKINGCDQRVKLEPMYIVQGKSKISGDLGEKVDLDQRSVNWMAGEDGCRFCVVNGDSGKGVDFFATLPLDSLSSSSSSSSSSSSSSSS
;
A
#
# COMPACT_ATOMS: atom_id res chain seq x y z
N ILE A 1 27.77 -11.72 12.98
CA ILE A 1 27.54 -11.93 11.53
C ILE A 1 26.44 -10.99 11.03
N PHE A 2 25.21 -11.06 11.57
CA PHE A 2 24.09 -10.22 11.11
C PHE A 2 24.33 -8.69 11.24
N CYS A 3 24.81 -8.19 12.39
CA CYS A 3 25.12 -6.76 12.54
C CYS A 3 26.20 -6.27 11.56
N THR A 4 27.17 -7.12 11.23
CA THR A 4 28.23 -6.81 10.27
C THR A 4 27.67 -6.72 8.85
N MET A 5 26.80 -7.64 8.46
CA MET A 5 26.13 -7.60 7.15
C MET A 5 25.24 -6.36 7.00
N GLN A 6 24.50 -5.99 8.04
CA GLN A 6 23.67 -4.77 8.02
C GLN A 6 24.53 -3.51 7.86
N SER A 7 25.63 -3.39 8.62
CA SER A 7 26.55 -2.25 8.49
C SER A 7 27.20 -2.14 7.09
N LEU A 8 27.53 -3.27 6.47
CA LEU A 8 28.06 -3.32 5.12
C LEU A 8 27.00 -2.91 4.10
N PHE A 9 25.77 -3.40 4.26
CA PHE A 9 24.63 -3.00 3.43
C PHE A 9 24.39 -1.50 3.53
N GLU A 10 24.35 -0.91 4.73
CA GLU A 10 24.19 0.54 4.91
C GLU A 10 25.32 1.35 4.28
N SER A 11 26.56 0.86 4.36
CA SER A 11 27.72 1.53 3.76
C SER A 11 27.63 1.53 2.23
N VAL A 12 27.36 0.36 1.62
CA VAL A 12 27.18 0.21 0.17
C VAL A 12 25.98 1.03 -0.30
N TRP A 13 24.88 0.96 0.44
CA TRP A 13 23.66 1.74 0.22
C TRP A 13 23.95 3.23 0.14
N THR A 14 24.60 3.77 1.17
CA THR A 14 24.91 5.19 1.26
C THR A 14 25.81 5.61 0.10
N LYS A 15 26.90 4.88 -0.13
CA LYS A 15 27.92 5.24 -1.11
C LYS A 15 27.44 5.11 -2.57
N HIS A 16 26.69 4.06 -2.88
CA HIS A 16 26.37 3.71 -4.27
C HIS A 16 24.92 3.98 -4.66
N VAL A 17 24.00 4.11 -3.71
CA VAL A 17 22.59 4.38 -3.98
C VAL A 17 22.26 5.84 -3.72
N ILE A 18 22.38 6.31 -2.48
CA ILE A 18 21.97 7.68 -2.10
C ILE A 18 22.73 8.73 -2.91
N HIS A 19 24.07 8.67 -2.89
CA HIS A 19 24.89 9.69 -3.57
C HIS A 19 24.76 9.65 -5.09
N LYS A 20 24.55 8.47 -5.68
CA LYS A 20 24.45 8.31 -7.13
C LYS A 20 23.06 8.71 -7.64
N TRP A 21 22.01 8.22 -7.00
CA TRP A 21 20.64 8.30 -7.52
C TRP A 21 19.79 9.36 -6.84
N GLY A 22 20.07 9.73 -5.59
CA GLY A 22 19.35 10.77 -4.87
C GLY A 22 19.25 12.11 -5.64
N PRO A 23 20.35 12.62 -6.22
CA PRO A 23 20.31 13.84 -7.03
C PRO A 23 19.63 13.68 -8.40
N GLN A 24 19.47 12.45 -8.89
CA GLN A 24 19.03 12.17 -10.26
C GLN A 24 17.51 12.00 -10.38
N VAL A 25 16.82 11.79 -9.27
CA VAL A 25 15.37 11.55 -9.24
C VAL A 25 14.72 12.60 -8.35
N GLN A 26 13.88 13.45 -8.92
CA GLN A 26 13.04 14.32 -8.09
C GLN A 26 12.07 13.45 -7.29
N HIS A 27 11.94 13.72 -6.00
CA HIS A 27 11.22 12.84 -5.08
C HIS A 27 9.71 12.71 -5.41
N PHE A 28 9.12 13.71 -6.09
CA PHE A 28 7.75 13.61 -6.60
C PHE A 28 7.61 12.62 -7.76
N ASP A 29 8.61 12.56 -8.65
CA ASP A 29 8.67 11.56 -9.71
C ASP A 29 8.86 10.16 -9.12
N LEU A 30 9.61 10.07 -8.01
CA LEU A 30 9.89 8.82 -7.33
C LEU A 30 8.65 8.16 -6.71
N LEU A 31 7.81 8.92 -6.00
CA LEU A 31 6.58 8.37 -5.39
C LEU A 31 5.55 7.97 -6.45
N SER A 32 5.43 8.73 -7.54
CA SER A 32 4.55 8.38 -8.66
C SER A 32 5.07 7.14 -9.40
N LEU A 33 6.40 7.04 -9.61
CA LEU A 33 7.02 5.86 -10.21
C LEU A 33 6.79 4.61 -9.35
N ILE A 34 6.97 4.70 -8.03
CA ILE A 34 6.67 3.60 -7.11
C ILE A 34 5.18 3.25 -7.17
N ALA A 35 4.29 4.25 -7.22
CA ALA A 35 2.86 4.00 -7.36
C ALA A 35 2.53 3.21 -8.63
N PHE A 36 3.13 3.55 -9.78
CA PHE A 36 2.96 2.78 -11.01
C PHE A 36 3.48 1.34 -10.88
N ALA A 37 4.66 1.15 -10.29
CA ALA A 37 5.25 -0.18 -10.09
C ALA A 37 4.40 -1.05 -9.15
N VAL A 38 3.91 -0.48 -8.04
CA VAL A 38 3.07 -1.18 -7.06
C VAL A 38 1.67 -1.50 -7.61
N ARG A 39 1.08 -0.58 -8.39
CA ARG A 39 -0.18 -0.83 -9.09
C ARG A 39 -0.03 -1.97 -10.10
N GLY A 40 1.16 -2.14 -10.67
CA GLY A 40 1.52 -3.23 -11.56
C GLY A 40 1.09 -3.03 -13.01
N GLN A 41 0.35 -1.97 -13.35
CA GLN A 41 -0.03 -1.67 -14.74
C GLN A 41 0.10 -0.17 -15.02
N CYS A 42 0.55 0.19 -16.21
CA CYS A 42 0.56 1.55 -16.75
C CYS A 42 -0.24 1.62 -18.06
N ASP A 43 -0.99 2.72 -18.22
CA ASP A 43 -1.66 3.08 -19.46
C ASP A 43 -0.71 3.85 -20.39
N ASP A 44 -1.14 4.14 -21.61
CA ASP A 44 -0.31 4.83 -22.61
C ASP A 44 0.13 6.23 -22.15
N GLN A 45 -0.71 6.92 -21.39
CA GLN A 45 -0.38 8.24 -20.84
C GLN A 45 0.75 8.12 -19.81
N ALA A 46 0.66 7.14 -18.92
CA ALA A 46 1.71 6.82 -17.96
C ALA A 46 3.00 6.37 -18.66
N ARG A 47 2.92 5.58 -19.75
CA ARG A 47 4.11 5.23 -20.55
C ARG A 47 4.84 6.47 -21.03
N ILE A 48 4.13 7.44 -21.60
CA ILE A 48 4.72 8.71 -22.06
C ILE A 48 5.40 9.46 -20.90
N GLN A 49 4.77 9.50 -19.72
CA GLN A 49 5.36 10.14 -18.53
C GLN A 49 6.65 9.45 -18.06
N LEU A 50 6.72 8.12 -18.20
CA LEU A 50 7.81 7.29 -17.70
C LEU A 50 8.97 7.11 -18.71
N GLN A 51 8.78 7.45 -19.98
CA GLN A 51 9.79 7.30 -21.05
C GLN A 51 11.16 7.92 -20.68
N ASN A 52 11.16 9.10 -20.07
CA ASN A 52 12.42 9.76 -19.67
C ASN A 52 13.13 9.01 -18.53
N LEU A 53 12.40 8.37 -17.64
CA LEU A 53 12.96 7.56 -16.54
C LEU A 53 13.47 6.22 -17.06
N GLU A 54 12.75 5.63 -18.03
CA GLU A 54 13.18 4.42 -18.72
C GLU A 54 14.46 4.65 -19.53
N ALA A 55 14.56 5.75 -20.28
CA ALA A 55 15.76 6.13 -21.02
C ALA A 55 16.99 6.35 -20.12
N LYS A 56 16.77 6.69 -18.84
CA LYS A 56 17.83 6.82 -17.81
C LYS A 56 18.15 5.50 -17.09
N GLY A 57 17.45 4.41 -17.42
CA GLY A 57 17.60 3.11 -16.76
C GLY A 57 17.08 3.08 -15.31
N ILE A 58 16.17 4.00 -14.95
CA ILE A 58 15.58 4.07 -13.60
C ILE A 58 14.40 3.10 -13.47
N CYS A 59 13.70 2.84 -14.57
CA CYS A 59 12.62 1.86 -14.66
C CYS A 59 12.69 1.12 -15.99
N ARG A 60 11.93 0.04 -16.10
CA ARG A 60 11.67 -0.68 -17.35
C ARG A 60 10.17 -0.88 -17.49
N ILE A 61 9.63 -0.59 -18.66
CA ILE A 61 8.23 -0.84 -18.97
C ILE A 61 8.14 -2.06 -19.88
N ARG A 62 7.37 -3.06 -19.48
CA ARG A 62 7.16 -4.27 -20.26
C ARG A 62 6.10 -4.08 -21.34
N ASP A 63 6.08 -5.01 -22.29
CA ASP A 63 5.08 -5.03 -23.35
C ASP A 63 3.66 -5.15 -22.79
N ASP A 64 3.50 -5.93 -21.71
CA ASP A 64 2.25 -6.11 -20.96
C ASP A 64 1.85 -4.91 -20.08
N GLY A 65 2.63 -3.83 -20.07
CA GLY A 65 2.34 -2.60 -19.30
C GLY A 65 2.79 -2.65 -17.85
N HIS A 66 3.48 -3.71 -17.41
CA HIS A 66 4.09 -3.74 -16.09
C HIS A 66 5.29 -2.78 -16.02
N VAL A 67 5.33 -1.98 -14.94
CA VAL A 67 6.46 -1.09 -14.64
C VAL A 67 7.36 -1.77 -13.62
N GLU A 68 8.58 -2.11 -14.04
CA GLU A 68 9.61 -2.68 -13.19
C GLU A 68 10.54 -1.57 -12.72
N ILE A 69 10.83 -1.55 -11.41
CA ILE A 69 11.77 -0.60 -10.81
C ILE A 69 12.76 -1.32 -9.91
N PRO A 70 14.00 -0.83 -9.79
CA PRO A 70 14.94 -1.36 -8.82
C PRO A 70 14.39 -1.22 -7.40
N TYR A 71 14.44 -2.31 -6.62
CA TYR A 71 13.90 -2.35 -5.26
C TYR A 71 14.45 -1.24 -4.35
N PHE A 72 15.70 -0.82 -4.56
CA PHE A 72 16.31 0.27 -3.82
C PHE A 72 15.48 1.57 -3.89
N LEU A 73 14.72 1.82 -4.94
CA LEU A 73 13.91 3.04 -5.01
C LEU A 73 12.88 3.15 -3.86
N PHE A 74 12.39 2.02 -3.34
CA PHE A 74 11.48 2.00 -2.18
C PHE A 74 12.15 2.59 -0.94
N ARG A 75 13.38 2.18 -0.66
CA ARG A 75 14.15 2.64 0.50
C ARG A 75 14.67 4.07 0.34
N LEU A 76 14.92 4.51 -0.89
CA LEU A 76 15.24 5.92 -1.20
C LEU A 76 14.03 6.83 -0.92
N ALA A 77 12.83 6.39 -1.29
CA ALA A 77 11.57 7.11 -1.08
C ALA A 77 11.02 7.05 0.35
N ALA A 78 11.55 6.17 1.20
CA ALA A 78 11.21 6.08 2.62
C ALA A 78 11.80 7.21 3.48
N GLN A 79 12.54 8.14 2.87
CA GLN A 79 13.17 9.27 3.56
C GLN A 79 12.18 10.43 3.69
N PRO A 80 12.07 11.09 4.87
CA PRO A 80 11.23 12.27 5.02
C PRO A 80 11.71 13.41 4.10
N MET A 81 10.81 14.01 3.34
CA MET A 81 11.12 15.23 2.58
C MET A 81 11.01 16.46 3.48
N ALA A 82 12.14 17.06 3.82
CA ALA A 82 12.15 18.33 4.54
C ALA A 82 11.54 19.45 3.66
N GLY A 83 10.60 20.21 4.24
CA GLY A 83 10.08 21.43 3.63
C GLY A 83 9.05 21.26 2.50
N VAL A 84 8.64 20.02 2.19
CA VAL A 84 7.63 19.74 1.14
C VAL A 84 6.34 19.27 1.80
N ARG A 85 5.23 19.97 1.52
CA ARG A 85 3.89 19.51 1.92
C ARG A 85 3.42 18.42 0.97
N LEU A 86 3.20 17.23 1.50
CA LEU A 86 2.69 16.10 0.75
C LEU A 86 1.16 16.06 0.79
N THR A 87 0.55 15.33 -0.15
CA THR A 87 -0.86 14.96 -0.04
C THR A 87 -0.99 13.80 0.96
N PRO A 88 -2.14 13.62 1.63
CA PRO A 88 -2.32 12.53 2.60
C PRO A 88 -1.97 11.14 2.06
N ALA A 89 -2.32 10.84 0.79
CA ALA A 89 -1.95 9.57 0.16
C ALA A 89 -0.44 9.39 -0.04
N ARG A 90 0.29 10.47 -0.33
CA ARG A 90 1.76 10.45 -0.43
C ARG A 90 2.42 10.34 0.94
N GLU A 91 1.88 11.01 1.95
CA GLU A 91 2.34 10.88 3.34
C GLU A 91 2.18 9.44 3.83
N ALA A 92 1.01 8.84 3.60
CA ALA A 92 0.74 7.44 3.91
C ALA A 92 1.65 6.48 3.13
N LEU A 93 1.91 6.73 1.83
CA LEU A 93 2.87 5.94 1.06
C LEU A 93 4.28 6.01 1.66
N VAL A 94 4.78 7.20 2.01
CA VAL A 94 6.10 7.38 2.64
C VAL A 94 6.16 6.67 4.00
N GLN A 95 5.10 6.75 4.81
CA GLN A 95 5.02 6.02 6.08
C GLN A 95 5.08 4.51 5.87
N ASN A 96 4.37 3.98 4.88
CA ASN A 96 4.39 2.55 4.54
C ASN A 96 5.77 2.09 4.04
N LEU A 97 6.46 2.92 3.25
CA LEU A 97 7.84 2.65 2.81
C LEU A 97 8.84 2.69 3.97
N GLY A 98 8.64 3.60 4.93
CA GLY A 98 9.37 3.61 6.20
C GLY A 98 9.13 2.32 7.00
N PHE A 99 7.88 1.88 7.08
CA PHE A 99 7.50 0.63 7.73
C PHE A 99 8.16 -0.59 7.07
N LEU A 100 8.14 -0.67 5.73
CA LEU A 100 8.83 -1.71 4.95
C LEU A 100 10.33 -1.75 5.28
N ARG A 101 10.98 -0.58 5.30
CA ARG A 101 12.40 -0.45 5.62
C ARG A 101 12.70 -0.95 7.05
N ASP A 102 11.91 -0.51 8.02
CA ASP A 102 12.23 -0.69 9.43
C ASP A 102 11.88 -2.10 9.94
N TYR A 103 10.76 -2.65 9.48
CA TYR A 103 10.21 -3.91 10.00
C TYR A 103 10.39 -5.12 9.08
N ILE A 104 10.78 -4.91 7.82
CA ILE A 104 10.99 -6.02 6.87
C ILE A 104 12.45 -6.03 6.41
N ASP A 105 12.93 -4.96 5.76
CA ASP A 105 14.30 -4.93 5.23
C ASP A 105 15.35 -5.03 6.33
N SER A 106 15.16 -4.27 7.42
CA SER A 106 16.11 -4.20 8.53
C SER A 106 15.95 -5.36 9.53
N ALA A 107 14.87 -6.16 9.42
CA ALA A 107 14.52 -7.20 10.37
C ALA A 107 14.40 -8.61 9.74
N LEU A 108 14.88 -8.79 8.50
CA LEU A 108 14.77 -10.00 7.68
C LEU A 108 15.30 -11.28 8.35
N TYR A 109 16.12 -11.16 9.40
CA TYR A 109 16.66 -12.28 10.17
C TYR A 109 16.30 -12.26 11.66
N SER A 110 15.57 -11.23 12.10
CA SER A 110 15.22 -11.02 13.51
C SER A 110 13.79 -11.47 13.81
N LEU A 111 12.92 -11.45 12.81
CA LEU A 111 11.51 -11.86 12.95
C LEU A 111 11.31 -13.32 12.52
N ALA A 112 10.32 -13.97 13.13
CA ALA A 112 9.91 -15.29 12.68
C ALA A 112 9.31 -15.20 11.26
N PRO A 113 9.48 -16.23 10.40
CA PRO A 113 9.01 -16.17 9.01
C PRO A 113 7.53 -15.82 8.86
N TRP A 114 6.67 -16.34 9.73
CA TRP A 114 5.23 -16.02 9.71
C TRP A 114 4.98 -14.52 9.93
N GLN A 115 5.67 -13.90 10.90
CA GLN A 115 5.52 -12.48 11.21
C GLN A 115 6.01 -11.60 10.04
N GLN A 116 7.06 -12.03 9.34
CA GLN A 116 7.52 -11.33 8.13
C GLN A 116 6.46 -11.36 7.02
N TRP A 117 5.81 -12.50 6.82
CA TRP A 117 4.72 -12.62 5.84
C TRP A 117 3.53 -11.72 6.16
N GLU A 118 3.12 -11.66 7.43
CA GLU A 118 2.03 -10.78 7.92
C GLU A 118 2.35 -9.30 7.64
N LEU A 119 3.54 -8.85 8.07
CA LEU A 119 4.00 -7.47 7.85
C LEU A 119 4.13 -7.13 6.37
N PHE A 120 4.64 -8.05 5.57
CA PHE A 120 4.79 -7.87 4.13
C PHE A 120 3.43 -7.76 3.43
N GLY A 121 2.47 -8.63 3.77
CA GLY A 121 1.11 -8.60 3.25
C GLY A 121 0.41 -7.28 3.55
N ALA A 122 0.45 -6.85 4.82
CA ALA A 122 -0.10 -5.57 5.25
C ALA A 122 0.52 -4.39 4.48
N CYS A 123 1.85 -4.42 4.33
CA CYS A 123 2.56 -3.36 3.65
C CYS A 123 2.18 -3.25 2.18
N PHE A 124 2.19 -4.36 1.44
CA PHE A 124 1.83 -4.35 0.03
C PHE A 124 0.36 -4.01 -0.21
N PHE A 125 -0.54 -4.42 0.67
CA PHE A 125 -1.94 -4.02 0.60
C PHE A 125 -2.10 -2.50 0.74
N SER A 126 -1.53 -1.90 1.78
CA SER A 126 -1.61 -0.45 2.01
C SER A 126 -0.86 0.36 0.96
N LEU A 127 0.30 -0.12 0.48
CA LEU A 127 1.02 0.49 -0.65
C LEU A 127 0.13 0.53 -1.89
N ARG A 128 -0.61 -0.53 -2.21
CA ARG A 128 -1.53 -0.56 -3.37
C ARG A 128 -2.70 0.41 -3.22
N VAL A 129 -3.31 0.52 -2.04
CA VAL A 129 -4.36 1.53 -1.79
C VAL A 129 -3.84 2.93 -2.07
N ASN A 130 -2.69 3.29 -1.47
CA ASN A 130 -2.10 4.61 -1.63
C ASN A 130 -1.60 4.87 -3.06
N ALA A 131 -1.06 3.85 -3.73
CA ALA A 131 -0.62 3.94 -5.12
C ALA A 131 -1.77 4.30 -6.06
N ASN A 132 -2.92 3.61 -5.96
CA ASN A 132 -4.08 3.91 -6.79
C ASN A 132 -4.60 5.34 -6.52
N LEU A 133 -4.63 5.79 -5.25
CA LEU A 133 -4.99 7.17 -4.89
C LEU A 133 -4.04 8.21 -5.51
N ILE A 134 -2.73 7.98 -5.44
CA ILE A 134 -1.72 8.89 -6.02
C ILE A 134 -1.89 9.00 -7.53
N LEU A 135 -2.32 7.92 -8.17
CA LEU A 135 -2.57 7.85 -9.61
C LEU A 135 -3.97 8.34 -10.01
N GLY A 136 -4.73 8.91 -9.06
CA GLY A 136 -5.98 9.62 -9.33
C GLY A 136 -7.24 8.78 -9.18
N GLU A 137 -7.14 7.53 -8.71
CA GLU A 137 -8.31 6.68 -8.50
C GLU A 137 -8.92 6.92 -7.12
N SER A 138 -10.21 7.24 -7.07
CA SER A 138 -10.97 7.41 -5.81
C SER A 138 -11.74 6.15 -5.40
N SER A 139 -11.95 5.21 -6.33
CA SER A 139 -12.68 3.96 -6.13
C SER A 139 -12.22 2.90 -7.13
N VAL A 140 -12.14 1.65 -6.67
CA VAL A 140 -11.71 0.50 -7.49
C VAL A 140 -12.51 -0.76 -7.15
N PRO A 141 -12.62 -1.74 -8.07
CA PRO A 141 -13.00 -3.09 -7.69
C PRO A 141 -12.00 -3.63 -6.66
N PHE A 142 -12.49 -4.28 -5.59
CA PHE A 142 -11.60 -4.81 -4.54
C PHE A 142 -10.53 -5.77 -5.09
N THR A 143 -10.89 -6.56 -6.10
CA THR A 143 -9.99 -7.47 -6.84
C THR A 143 -8.73 -6.77 -7.39
N LYS A 144 -8.81 -5.48 -7.72
CA LYS A 144 -7.67 -4.69 -8.22
C LYS A 144 -6.62 -4.40 -7.14
N LEU A 145 -7.00 -4.41 -5.87
CA LEU A 145 -6.06 -4.20 -4.74
C LEU A 145 -5.28 -5.48 -4.40
N ILE A 146 -5.80 -6.64 -4.79
CA ILE A 146 -5.20 -7.94 -4.50
C ILE A 146 -5.13 -8.82 -5.76
N PRO A 147 -4.47 -8.33 -6.84
CA PRO A 147 -4.33 -9.08 -8.08
C PRO A 147 -3.74 -10.47 -7.83
N HIS A 148 -4.21 -11.44 -8.61
CA HIS A 148 -3.85 -12.86 -8.53
C HIS A 148 -4.35 -13.61 -7.28
N THR A 149 -5.10 -12.95 -6.41
CA THR A 149 -5.77 -13.64 -5.30
C THR A 149 -7.03 -14.34 -5.81
N LYS A 150 -7.21 -15.61 -5.45
CA LYS A 150 -8.47 -16.32 -5.69
C LYS A 150 -9.50 -15.84 -4.68
N ILE A 151 -10.43 -15.01 -5.13
CA ILE A 151 -11.51 -14.47 -4.31
C ILE A 151 -12.77 -15.30 -4.55
N ASN A 152 -13.31 -15.91 -3.49
CA ASN A 152 -14.60 -16.57 -3.54
C ASN A 152 -15.66 -15.57 -3.07
N GLY A 153 -16.24 -14.82 -4.02
CA GLY A 153 -17.22 -13.77 -3.75
C GLY A 153 -16.58 -12.50 -3.21
N CYS A 154 -16.52 -11.45 -4.03
CA CYS A 154 -16.35 -10.04 -3.66
C CYS A 154 -16.33 -9.21 -4.95
N ASP A 155 -17.49 -8.86 -5.48
CA ASP A 155 -17.61 -8.02 -6.69
C ASP A 155 -17.78 -6.53 -6.33
N GLN A 156 -17.48 -6.20 -5.09
CA GLN A 156 -17.71 -4.87 -4.54
C GLN A 156 -16.65 -3.89 -5.03
N ARG A 157 -17.12 -2.68 -5.31
CA ARG A 157 -16.25 -1.52 -5.45
C ARG A 157 -16.05 -0.89 -4.09
N VAL A 158 -14.81 -0.50 -3.81
CA VAL A 158 -14.43 0.12 -2.55
C VAL A 158 -13.90 1.51 -2.83
N LYS A 159 -14.27 2.46 -1.99
CA LYS A 159 -13.71 3.81 -1.99
C LYS A 159 -12.32 3.75 -1.38
N LEU A 160 -11.38 4.43 -2.02
CA LEU A 160 -10.01 4.54 -1.55
C LEU A 160 -9.84 5.76 -0.63
N GLU A 161 -9.16 5.55 0.48
CA GLU A 161 -8.76 6.57 1.45
C GLU A 161 -7.31 6.30 1.86
N PRO A 162 -6.48 7.33 2.13
CA PRO A 162 -5.09 7.15 2.53
C PRO A 162 -4.95 6.14 3.66
N MET A 163 -4.10 5.13 3.47
CA MET A 163 -4.00 4.00 4.39
C MET A 163 -2.62 3.91 5.03
N TYR A 164 -2.59 4.05 6.34
CA TYR A 164 -1.38 3.91 7.16
C TYR A 164 -1.27 2.49 7.73
N ILE A 165 -0.05 2.00 7.87
CA ILE A 165 0.20 0.74 8.58
C ILE A 165 0.51 1.04 10.04
N VAL A 166 -0.16 0.33 10.94
CA VAL A 166 0.04 0.47 12.39
C VAL A 166 0.18 -0.90 13.05
N GLN A 167 1.03 -0.99 14.08
CA GLN A 167 1.17 -2.18 14.91
C GLN A 167 0.34 -2.01 16.18
N GLY A 168 -0.54 -2.99 16.45
CA GLY A 168 -1.26 -3.06 17.71
C GLY A 168 -0.36 -3.50 18.86
N LYS A 169 -0.55 -2.91 20.03
CA LYS A 169 0.19 -3.27 21.26
C LYS A 169 -0.25 -4.62 21.83
N SER A 170 -1.54 -4.88 21.77
CA SER A 170 -2.16 -6.10 22.29
C SER A 170 -2.34 -7.12 21.19
N LYS A 171 -2.42 -8.40 21.58
CA LYS A 171 -2.77 -9.49 20.66
C LYS A 171 -4.13 -9.20 20.02
N ILE A 172 -4.13 -9.14 18.70
CA ILE A 172 -5.31 -8.96 17.86
C ILE A 172 -5.81 -10.34 17.44
N SER A 173 -7.11 -10.58 17.61
CA SER A 173 -7.82 -11.79 17.20
C SER A 173 -8.92 -11.47 16.20
N GLY A 174 -9.61 -12.48 15.67
CA GLY A 174 -10.75 -12.29 14.76
C GLY A 174 -11.92 -11.50 15.36
N ASP A 175 -12.02 -11.43 16.69
CA ASP A 175 -13.02 -10.63 17.42
C ASP A 175 -12.50 -9.21 17.70
N LEU A 176 -11.75 -8.63 16.75
CA LEU A 176 -11.20 -7.30 16.89
C LEU A 176 -12.34 -6.27 16.94
N GLY A 177 -12.50 -5.63 18.09
CA GLY A 177 -13.44 -4.52 18.27
C GLY A 177 -13.08 -3.32 17.40
N GLU A 178 -13.89 -2.27 17.45
CA GLU A 178 -13.72 -1.10 16.56
C GLU A 178 -12.41 -0.33 16.78
N LYS A 179 -11.81 -0.48 17.97
CA LYS A 179 -10.60 0.24 18.36
C LYS A 179 -9.44 -0.69 18.61
N VAL A 180 -8.26 -0.22 18.24
CA VAL A 180 -6.98 -0.87 18.50
C VAL A 180 -6.09 0.08 19.29
N ASP A 181 -5.52 -0.42 20.37
CA ASP A 181 -4.52 0.30 21.14
C ASP A 181 -3.15 0.17 20.47
N LEU A 182 -2.60 1.31 20.08
CA LEU A 182 -1.21 1.50 19.67
C LEU A 182 -0.38 1.92 20.90
N ASP A 183 0.93 2.07 20.74
CA ASP A 183 1.82 2.41 21.86
C ASP A 183 1.44 3.71 22.59
N GLN A 184 0.98 4.72 21.87
CA GLN A 184 0.73 6.07 22.39
C GLN A 184 -0.74 6.48 22.38
N ARG A 185 -1.60 5.76 21.65
CA ARG A 185 -3.01 6.13 21.46
C ARG A 185 -3.85 4.94 21.01
N SER A 186 -5.16 5.05 21.18
CA SER A 186 -6.14 4.13 20.58
C SER A 186 -6.66 4.71 19.28
N VAL A 187 -6.86 3.88 18.25
CA VAL A 187 -7.38 4.31 16.95
C VAL A 187 -8.63 3.53 16.56
N ASN A 188 -9.60 4.20 15.93
CA ASN A 188 -10.73 3.51 15.29
C ASN A 188 -10.30 3.01 13.91
N TRP A 189 -9.82 1.77 13.84
CA TRP A 189 -9.32 1.19 12.59
C TRP A 189 -10.45 0.86 11.61
N MET A 190 -11.66 0.56 12.12
CA MET A 190 -12.81 0.22 11.27
C MET A 190 -13.39 1.44 10.55
N ALA A 191 -13.58 2.55 11.27
CA ALA A 191 -14.12 3.79 10.70
C ALA A 191 -13.05 4.69 10.06
N GLY A 192 -11.78 4.51 10.46
CA GLY A 192 -10.72 5.45 10.13
C GLY A 192 -10.80 6.74 10.96
N GLU A 193 -9.83 7.62 10.78
CA GLU A 193 -9.72 8.92 11.47
C GLU A 193 -9.25 9.98 10.48
N ASP A 194 -9.84 11.17 10.53
CA ASP A 194 -9.46 12.32 9.69
C ASP A 194 -9.34 12.00 8.20
N GLY A 195 -10.25 11.17 7.69
CA GLY A 195 -10.28 10.74 6.28
C GLY A 195 -9.19 9.73 5.91
N CYS A 196 -8.54 9.11 6.89
CA CYS A 196 -7.51 8.09 6.70
C CYS A 196 -7.94 6.73 7.27
N ARG A 197 -7.43 5.66 6.66
CA ARG A 197 -7.65 4.26 7.05
C ARG A 197 -6.40 3.68 7.68
N PHE A 198 -6.59 2.58 8.40
CA PHE A 198 -5.51 1.87 9.06
C PHE A 198 -5.49 0.41 8.61
N CYS A 199 -4.31 -0.05 8.22
CA CYS A 199 -3.99 -1.46 8.08
C CYS A 199 -3.27 -1.88 9.36
N VAL A 200 -3.95 -2.68 10.17
CA VAL A 200 -3.49 -3.06 11.49
C VAL A 200 -2.85 -4.43 11.42
N VAL A 201 -1.63 -4.52 11.93
CA VAL A 201 -0.92 -5.78 12.14
C VAL A 201 -0.76 -6.07 13.62
N ASN A 202 -0.62 -7.34 13.94
CA ASN A 202 -0.23 -7.76 15.28
C ASN A 202 1.17 -7.21 15.64
N GLY A 203 1.32 -6.76 16.88
CA GLY A 203 2.63 -6.63 17.50
C GLY A 203 3.19 -8.00 17.91
N ASP A 204 4.28 -8.01 18.67
CA ASP A 204 5.04 -9.22 19.04
C ASP A 204 4.25 -10.26 19.88
N SER A 205 3.04 -9.92 20.33
CA SER A 205 2.19 -10.75 21.19
C SER A 205 1.15 -11.60 20.44
N GLY A 206 0.97 -11.39 19.13
CA GLY A 206 -0.02 -12.12 18.32
C GLY A 206 0.63 -13.08 17.33
N LYS A 207 0.30 -14.38 17.40
CA LYS A 207 0.69 -15.39 16.41
C LYS A 207 -0.51 -15.76 15.53
N GLY A 208 -0.34 -15.75 14.21
CA GLY A 208 -1.20 -16.46 13.26
C GLY A 208 -2.39 -15.67 12.75
N VAL A 209 -2.26 -14.36 12.56
CA VAL A 209 -3.29 -13.53 11.94
C VAL A 209 -2.65 -12.51 11.00
N ASP A 210 -2.98 -12.58 9.70
CA ASP A 210 -2.36 -11.83 8.60
C ASP A 210 -2.30 -10.31 8.83
N PHE A 211 -3.43 -9.61 8.71
CA PHE A 211 -3.61 -8.19 9.00
C PHE A 211 -5.10 -7.84 8.92
N PHE A 212 -5.47 -6.68 9.45
CA PHE A 212 -6.85 -6.19 9.45
C PHE A 212 -6.92 -4.83 8.76
N ALA A 213 -7.82 -4.69 7.79
CA ALA A 213 -8.07 -3.42 7.13
C ALA A 213 -9.55 -3.32 6.73
N THR A 214 -10.06 -2.09 6.71
CA THR A 214 -11.39 -1.79 6.18
C THR A 214 -11.30 -0.74 5.09
N LEU A 215 -12.18 -0.87 4.09
CA LEU A 215 -12.42 0.15 3.09
C LEU A 215 -13.93 0.34 2.95
N PRO A 216 -14.42 1.59 2.89
CA PRO A 216 -15.85 1.82 2.68
C PRO A 216 -16.28 1.33 1.30
N LEU A 217 -17.50 0.78 1.24
CA LEU A 217 -18.14 0.45 -0.04
C LEU A 217 -18.41 1.72 -0.84
N ASP A 218 -18.22 1.63 -2.15
CA ASP A 218 -18.61 2.69 -3.06
C ASP A 218 -20.12 2.63 -3.29
N SER A 219 -20.87 3.55 -2.67
CA SER A 219 -22.34 3.57 -2.64
C SER A 219 -23.00 3.76 -4.01
N LEU A 220 -22.23 3.97 -5.08
CA LEU A 220 -22.72 4.02 -6.46
C LEU A 220 -23.02 2.62 -7.06
N SER A 221 -22.67 1.53 -6.38
CA SER A 221 -22.93 0.15 -6.86
C SER A 221 -24.33 -0.39 -6.53
N SER A 222 -25.11 0.28 -5.66
CA SER A 222 -26.39 -0.24 -5.15
C SER A 222 -27.64 0.18 -5.94
N SER A 223 -27.52 0.80 -7.12
CA SER A 223 -28.66 1.35 -7.88
C SER A 223 -29.01 0.61 -9.18
N SER A 224 -28.82 -0.72 -9.25
CA SER A 224 -29.30 -1.48 -10.42
C SER A 224 -29.74 -2.91 -10.11
N SER A 225 -30.78 -3.07 -9.29
CA SER A 225 -31.66 -4.24 -9.35
C SER A 225 -32.96 -4.01 -8.55
N SER A 226 -33.84 -3.19 -9.10
CA SER A 226 -35.27 -3.25 -8.76
C SER A 226 -36.07 -3.17 -10.07
N SER A 227 -36.04 -4.25 -10.85
CA SER A 227 -37.01 -4.47 -11.91
C SER A 227 -38.35 -4.81 -11.27
N SER A 228 -39.23 -3.82 -11.21
CA SER A 228 -40.65 -3.96 -10.86
C SER A 228 -41.35 -4.84 -11.89
N SER A 229 -41.67 -6.08 -11.53
CA SER A 229 -42.66 -6.90 -12.24
C SER A 229 -44.06 -6.53 -11.75
N SER A 230 -44.70 -5.58 -12.42
CA SER A 230 -46.13 -5.32 -12.29
C SER A 230 -46.91 -6.41 -13.06
N SER A 231 -47.43 -7.41 -12.34
CA SER A 231 -48.46 -8.31 -12.85
C SER A 231 -49.82 -7.64 -12.75
N SER A 232 -50.36 -7.23 -13.89
CA SER A 232 -51.77 -6.87 -14.06
C SER A 232 -52.63 -8.12 -14.03
N SER A 233 -53.44 -8.29 -12.98
CA SER A 233 -54.52 -9.28 -12.93
C SER A 233 -55.86 -8.55 -12.98
N SER A 234 -56.51 -8.63 -14.14
CA SER A 234 -57.90 -8.27 -14.40
C SER A 234 -58.80 -9.49 -14.17
N SER A 235 -59.77 -9.37 -13.26
CA SER A 235 -61.00 -10.17 -13.04
C SER A 235 -61.61 -9.60 -11.74
N SER A 236 -62.86 -9.15 -11.62
CA SER A 236 -64.12 -9.39 -12.34
C SER A 236 -65.01 -8.14 -12.25
#